data_AF-A0A829HBW7-F1
#
_entry.id   AF-A0A829HBW7-F1
#
_cell.length_a   1.000
_cell.length_b   1.000
_cell.length_c   1.000
_cell.angle_alpha   90.00
_cell.angle_beta   90.00
_cell.angle_gamma   90.00
#
_symmetry.space_group_name_H-M   'P 1'
#
loop_
_entity.id
_entity.type
_entity.pdbx_description
1 polymer ?
#
loop_
_entity_poly.entity_id
_entity_poly.type
_entity_poly.pdbx_seq_one_letter_code
_entity_poly.pdbx_strand_id
1 'polypeptide(L)'
;ADGAAPSDAVNKDQLDKAAAASKTEVIEGKNVTVTKTTGADGQDIYNVATKDDVSFDSVQVGDVNIDGSTGKISGVTAGEVSATSDEAINGSQLAGTAKSVSDALGGGSTVNPDGTVTAPSYTVNGNNVTNVGAAISELDKGWNLQSNGAGNAAIKAGDTVDIGTVTGEDNLTVTKNGNTIQYGLNKDLKVDSVTAGDTVINDNGVTITNGPSITKSGINAAGNPISNVGAGVEDTDAVNKGQLDKAAAAAKTEVTQGKNITVSKTTGADGQDIYNVATADNVDFNNVTVGGANGVSIDGTTGKISGVTAGEVSATSDEAINGSQLAGTAKSVSDALGGGSTVNPDGTVTAPSYTVNGVESNNVGAAIEELDKGWNLQSNGANAGAIRTGDTVDIGTVTGEDNLTVTKTGNTIQYGLNKDLKVDSVTAGDTVINDNGVTITNGPSITKDGINAAGNPITNVGAGVNGTDAVNKDQLDNAAAAAKTEVTEGKNVTVTKTTGADGQDIYNVATKDDVSFDSVQVGDVNIDGSTGKISGVTAGEVSATSDEAINGSQLAGTAKSVSDALGGGSVVNPDGTVSAPSYTVNGVESNNVGAAIEALDQGWNLQTNGAGGAAIKAGDTVD
;
A
#
# COMPACT_ATOMS: atom_id res chain seq x y z
N ALA A 1 -106.61 14.88 -102.42
CA ALA A 1 -107.99 14.43 -102.66
C ALA A 1 -108.23 13.24 -101.76
N ASP A 2 -109.30 13.31 -100.94
CA ASP A 2 -109.93 12.30 -100.09
C ASP A 2 -109.04 11.49 -99.12
N GLY A 3 -109.26 11.46 -97.80
CA GLY A 3 -110.51 11.53 -97.06
C GLY A 3 -110.93 10.12 -96.64
N ALA A 4 -110.65 9.73 -95.39
CA ALA A 4 -111.44 8.79 -94.57
C ALA A 4 -110.65 8.38 -93.31
N ALA A 5 -111.17 8.73 -92.14
CA ALA A 5 -110.97 7.94 -90.92
C ALA A 5 -111.79 6.63 -91.04
N PRO A 6 -111.37 5.57 -90.33
CA PRO A 6 -112.19 5.23 -89.18
C PRO A 6 -111.38 4.90 -87.93
N SER A 7 -112.06 5.14 -86.82
CA SER A 7 -111.78 4.77 -85.44
C SER A 7 -111.51 3.28 -85.25
N ASP A 8 -110.42 2.95 -84.57
CA ASP A 8 -110.32 1.73 -83.77
C ASP A 8 -110.04 2.13 -82.31
N ALA A 9 -111.10 2.07 -81.51
CA ALA A 9 -111.01 2.16 -80.06
C ALA A 9 -110.22 0.96 -79.53
N VAL A 10 -109.20 1.21 -78.70
CA VAL A 10 -108.48 0.19 -77.94
C VAL A 10 -109.49 -0.52 -77.03
N ASN A 11 -109.78 -1.80 -77.28
CA ASN A 11 -110.72 -2.56 -76.45
C ASN A 11 -110.08 -2.88 -75.08
N LYS A 12 -110.93 -3.11 -74.06
CA LYS A 12 -110.52 -3.41 -72.68
C LYS A 12 -109.50 -4.57 -72.58
N ASP A 13 -109.55 -5.53 -73.50
CA ASP A 13 -108.64 -6.67 -73.58
C ASP A 13 -107.20 -6.28 -73.98
N GLN A 14 -107.01 -5.23 -74.80
CA GLN A 14 -105.69 -4.70 -75.14
C GLN A 14 -105.11 -3.81 -74.04
N LEU A 15 -105.95 -3.03 -73.33
CA LEU A 15 -105.55 -2.25 -72.17
C LEU A 15 -105.21 -3.17 -70.98
N ASP A 16 -105.96 -4.24 -70.77
CA ASP A 16 -105.68 -5.24 -69.73
C ASP A 16 -104.42 -6.08 -70.07
N LYS A 17 -104.11 -6.32 -71.36
CA LYS A 17 -102.84 -6.95 -71.80
C LYS A 17 -101.63 -6.01 -71.68
N ALA A 18 -101.77 -4.72 -71.97
CA ALA A 18 -100.70 -3.73 -71.74
C ALA A 18 -100.47 -3.50 -70.23
N ALA A 19 -101.54 -3.45 -69.43
CA ALA A 19 -101.46 -3.35 -67.96
C ALA A 19 -101.00 -4.67 -67.29
N ALA A 20 -101.12 -5.81 -67.96
CA ALA A 20 -100.52 -7.08 -67.52
C ALA A 20 -99.03 -7.19 -67.94
N ALA A 21 -98.65 -6.64 -69.09
CA ALA A 21 -97.27 -6.59 -69.56
C ALA A 21 -96.40 -5.51 -68.87
N SER A 22 -97.01 -4.52 -68.22
CA SER A 22 -96.33 -3.47 -67.44
C SER A 22 -96.12 -3.83 -65.96
N LYS A 23 -96.41 -5.06 -65.54
CA LYS A 23 -96.25 -5.49 -64.14
C LYS A 23 -94.80 -5.89 -63.89
N THR A 24 -94.15 -5.16 -62.98
CA THR A 24 -92.82 -5.52 -62.49
C THR A 24 -92.99 -6.34 -61.22
N GLU A 25 -92.43 -7.55 -61.20
CA GLU A 25 -92.39 -8.38 -60.01
C GLU A 25 -91.06 -8.16 -59.30
N VAL A 26 -91.12 -7.71 -58.04
CA VAL A 26 -89.94 -7.56 -57.18
C VAL A 26 -90.03 -8.60 -56.08
N ILE A 27 -89.10 -9.54 -56.08
CA ILE A 27 -89.04 -10.64 -55.11
C ILE A 27 -88.02 -10.28 -54.03
N GLU A 28 -88.42 -10.43 -52.77
CA GLU A 28 -87.53 -10.21 -51.63
C GLU A 28 -86.43 -11.29 -51.57
N GLY A 29 -85.16 -10.86 -51.55
CA GLY A 29 -84.00 -11.74 -51.38
C GLY A 29 -83.68 -12.04 -49.91
N LYS A 30 -82.83 -13.05 -49.65
CA LYS A 30 -82.49 -13.54 -48.29
C LYS A 30 -82.14 -12.43 -47.28
N ASN A 31 -81.28 -11.47 -47.65
CA ASN A 31 -80.74 -10.41 -46.76
C ASN A 31 -81.28 -9.00 -47.02
N VAL A 32 -82.30 -8.88 -47.86
CA VAL A 32 -82.92 -7.61 -48.24
C VAL A 32 -84.39 -7.68 -47.87
N THR A 33 -84.98 -6.57 -47.45
CA THR A 33 -86.43 -6.41 -47.28
C THR A 33 -86.95 -5.48 -48.37
N VAL A 34 -88.08 -5.84 -48.98
CA VAL A 34 -88.74 -4.97 -49.95
C VAL A 34 -90.12 -4.60 -49.41
N THR A 35 -90.32 -3.31 -49.17
CA THR A 35 -91.63 -2.77 -48.78
C THR A 35 -92.22 -1.98 -49.94
N LYS A 36 -93.46 -2.31 -50.31
CA LYS A 36 -94.18 -1.61 -51.37
C LYS A 36 -95.04 -0.51 -50.78
N THR A 37 -94.92 0.69 -51.33
CA THR A 37 -95.80 1.83 -51.07
C THR A 37 -96.36 2.35 -52.39
N THR A 38 -97.47 3.09 -52.35
CA THR A 38 -98.06 3.69 -53.55
C THR A 38 -97.63 5.14 -53.64
N GLY A 39 -96.99 5.50 -54.75
CA GLY A 39 -96.61 6.89 -55.06
C GLY A 39 -97.82 7.76 -55.33
N ALA A 40 -97.62 9.08 -55.33
CA ALA A 40 -98.68 10.07 -55.47
C ALA A 40 -99.46 9.99 -56.79
N ASP A 41 -98.89 9.36 -57.83
CA ASP A 41 -99.50 9.20 -59.16
C ASP A 41 -100.07 7.79 -59.39
N GLY A 42 -100.19 6.99 -58.33
CA GLY A 42 -100.72 5.62 -58.40
C GLY A 42 -99.71 4.57 -58.86
N GLN A 43 -98.42 4.93 -59.01
CA GLN A 43 -97.34 3.99 -59.32
C GLN A 43 -96.89 3.21 -58.07
N ASP A 44 -96.42 1.98 -58.25
CA ASP A 44 -95.84 1.19 -57.18
C ASP A 44 -94.39 1.64 -56.90
N ILE A 45 -94.07 2.04 -55.67
CA ILE A 45 -92.71 2.34 -55.21
C ILE A 45 -92.23 1.21 -54.30
N TYR A 46 -91.15 0.55 -54.69
CA TYR A 46 -90.51 -0.50 -53.90
C TYR A 46 -89.31 0.07 -53.15
N ASN A 47 -89.41 0.16 -51.83
CA ASN A 47 -88.29 0.57 -50.98
C ASN A 47 -87.50 -0.68 -50.59
N VAL A 48 -86.25 -0.74 -51.06
CA VAL A 48 -85.36 -1.89 -50.90
C VAL A 48 -84.30 -1.52 -49.87
N ALA A 49 -84.28 -2.23 -48.74
CA ALA A 49 -83.33 -2.01 -47.66
C ALA A 49 -82.67 -3.33 -47.22
N THR A 50 -81.47 -3.27 -46.66
CA THR A 50 -80.92 -4.43 -45.95
C THR A 50 -81.77 -4.74 -44.72
N LYS A 51 -81.91 -6.02 -44.36
CA LYS A 51 -82.53 -6.41 -43.09
C LYS A 51 -81.70 -5.92 -41.91
N ASP A 52 -82.33 -5.72 -40.76
CA ASP A 52 -81.62 -5.40 -39.51
C ASP A 52 -80.69 -6.57 -39.12
N ASP A 53 -81.18 -7.80 -39.28
CA ASP A 53 -80.38 -9.03 -39.18
C ASP A 53 -80.12 -9.60 -40.58
N VAL A 54 -78.85 -9.63 -40.98
CA VAL A 54 -78.41 -10.21 -42.25
C VAL A 54 -77.62 -11.49 -42.00
N SER A 55 -77.90 -12.54 -42.78
CA SER A 55 -77.23 -13.84 -42.69
C SER A 55 -76.45 -14.10 -43.96
N PHE A 56 -75.13 -14.00 -43.87
CA PHE A 56 -74.24 -14.37 -44.95
C PHE A 56 -73.58 -15.72 -44.63
N ASP A 57 -73.44 -16.55 -45.66
CA ASP A 57 -72.71 -17.81 -45.53
C ASP A 57 -71.19 -17.52 -45.32
N SER A 58 -70.69 -16.44 -45.91
CA SER A 58 -69.37 -15.84 -45.65
C SER A 58 -69.40 -14.34 -45.97
N VAL A 59 -68.62 -13.55 -45.23
CA VAL A 59 -68.39 -12.12 -45.48
C VAL A 59 -66.91 -11.86 -45.71
N GLN A 60 -66.55 -11.43 -46.92
CA GLN A 60 -65.16 -11.09 -47.28
C GLN A 60 -65.00 -9.58 -47.45
N VAL A 61 -64.03 -9.00 -46.72
CA VAL A 61 -63.64 -7.58 -46.79
C VAL A 61 -62.13 -7.51 -46.98
N GLY A 62 -61.69 -7.32 -48.22
CA GLY A 62 -60.27 -7.48 -48.59
C GLY A 62 -59.79 -8.92 -48.36
N ASP A 63 -58.67 -9.07 -47.66
CA ASP A 63 -58.12 -10.38 -47.28
C ASP A 63 -58.82 -10.98 -46.05
N VAL A 64 -59.58 -10.17 -45.29
CA VAL A 64 -60.30 -10.63 -44.10
C VAL A 64 -61.58 -11.34 -44.49
N ASN A 65 -61.80 -12.55 -43.95
CA ASN A 65 -63.00 -13.34 -44.19
C ASN A 65 -63.62 -13.81 -42.87
N ILE A 66 -64.92 -13.59 -42.72
CA ILE A 66 -65.75 -14.15 -41.66
C ILE A 66 -66.53 -15.31 -42.25
N ASP A 67 -66.25 -16.52 -41.76
CA ASP A 67 -66.95 -17.73 -42.18
C ASP A 67 -68.17 -17.96 -41.28
N GLY A 68 -69.38 -17.86 -41.85
CA GLY A 68 -70.63 -18.01 -41.12
C GLY A 68 -70.88 -19.44 -40.62
N SER A 69 -70.18 -20.44 -41.15
CA SER A 69 -70.32 -21.84 -40.74
C SER A 69 -69.42 -22.23 -39.56
N THR A 70 -68.22 -21.66 -39.48
CA THR A 70 -67.24 -21.96 -38.41
C THR A 70 -67.12 -20.86 -37.37
N GLY A 71 -67.65 -19.66 -37.66
CA GLY A 71 -67.49 -18.46 -36.84
C GLY A 71 -66.05 -17.91 -36.82
N LYS A 72 -65.15 -18.45 -37.65
CA LYS A 72 -63.74 -18.04 -37.69
C LYS A 72 -63.58 -16.78 -38.53
N ILE A 73 -62.70 -15.90 -38.06
CA ILE A 73 -62.21 -14.75 -38.80
C ILE A 73 -60.79 -15.08 -39.28
N SER A 74 -60.58 -15.15 -40.59
CA SER A 74 -59.29 -15.42 -41.22
C SER A 74 -58.79 -14.19 -42.00
N GLY A 75 -57.49 -14.15 -42.32
CA GLY A 75 -56.89 -13.04 -43.08
C GLY A 75 -56.50 -11.80 -42.25
N VAL A 76 -56.61 -11.87 -40.91
CA VAL A 76 -56.18 -10.80 -40.00
C VAL A 76 -54.65 -10.70 -40.00
N THR A 77 -54.11 -9.56 -40.44
CA THR A 77 -52.66 -9.25 -40.35
C THR A 77 -52.23 -9.06 -38.90
N ALA A 78 -50.93 -9.11 -38.61
CA ALA A 78 -50.45 -8.92 -37.24
C ALA A 78 -50.74 -7.49 -36.77
N GLY A 79 -51.53 -7.33 -35.71
CA GLY A 79 -51.86 -6.04 -35.11
C GLY A 79 -50.77 -5.52 -34.17
N GLU A 80 -50.81 -4.26 -33.77
CA GLU A 80 -49.87 -3.70 -32.81
C GLU A 80 -50.07 -4.32 -31.41
N VAL A 81 -48.98 -4.75 -30.75
CA VAL A 81 -48.99 -5.25 -29.37
C VAL A 81 -48.50 -4.16 -28.42
N SER A 82 -49.44 -3.37 -27.89
CA SER A 82 -49.21 -2.35 -26.88
C SER A 82 -50.39 -2.27 -25.91
N ALA A 83 -50.20 -1.68 -24.73
CA ALA A 83 -51.23 -1.65 -23.68
C ALA A 83 -52.48 -0.82 -24.05
N THR A 84 -52.41 -0.03 -25.13
CA THR A 84 -53.48 0.87 -25.60
C THR A 84 -54.01 0.49 -26.98
N SER A 85 -53.57 -0.64 -27.55
CA SER A 85 -54.00 -1.08 -28.88
C SER A 85 -55.44 -1.60 -28.83
N ASP A 86 -56.27 -1.09 -29.73
CA ASP A 86 -57.62 -1.60 -30.01
C ASP A 86 -57.63 -2.52 -31.25
N GLU A 87 -56.46 -2.86 -31.81
CA GLU A 87 -56.33 -3.71 -32.99
C GLU A 87 -56.54 -5.20 -32.66
N ALA A 88 -57.11 -5.94 -33.61
CA ALA A 88 -57.25 -7.39 -33.49
C ALA A 88 -55.89 -8.08 -33.72
N ILE A 89 -55.49 -8.97 -32.81
CA ILE A 89 -54.31 -9.82 -32.97
C ILE A 89 -54.66 -11.15 -33.64
N ASN A 90 -53.68 -11.74 -34.34
CA ASN A 90 -53.86 -13.06 -34.96
C ASN A 90 -53.14 -14.19 -34.19
N GLY A 91 -53.44 -15.44 -34.57
CA GLY A 91 -52.87 -16.61 -33.90
C GLY A 91 -51.35 -16.72 -33.95
N SER A 92 -50.69 -16.14 -34.96
CA SER A 92 -49.22 -16.15 -35.06
C SER A 92 -48.56 -15.28 -33.99
N GLN A 93 -49.18 -14.16 -33.63
CA GLN A 93 -48.70 -13.27 -32.56
C GLN A 93 -48.88 -13.93 -31.19
N LEU A 94 -50.04 -14.55 -30.94
CA LEU A 94 -50.28 -15.28 -29.70
C LEU A 94 -49.33 -16.48 -29.56
N ALA A 95 -49.06 -17.21 -30.64
CA ALA A 95 -48.09 -18.31 -30.67
C ALA A 95 -46.66 -17.81 -30.42
N GLY A 96 -46.28 -16.65 -30.98
CA GLY A 96 -44.99 -16.00 -30.72
C GLY A 96 -44.82 -15.62 -29.25
N THR A 97 -45.84 -15.01 -28.64
CA THR A 97 -45.85 -14.69 -27.21
C THR A 97 -45.75 -15.96 -26.35
N ALA A 98 -46.55 -16.99 -26.63
CA ALA A 98 -46.50 -18.26 -25.90
C ALA A 98 -45.12 -18.95 -26.04
N LYS A 99 -44.51 -18.90 -27.23
CA LYS A 99 -43.16 -19.42 -27.46
C LYS A 99 -42.10 -18.66 -26.67
N SER A 100 -42.21 -17.33 -26.59
CA SER A 100 -41.27 -16.53 -25.79
C SER A 100 -41.30 -16.93 -24.31
N VAL A 101 -42.49 -17.20 -23.76
CA VAL A 101 -42.67 -17.67 -22.38
C VAL A 101 -42.10 -19.07 -22.19
N SER A 102 -42.36 -19.99 -23.13
CA SER A 102 -41.85 -21.36 -23.08
C SER A 102 -40.32 -21.43 -23.17
N ASP A 103 -39.71 -20.66 -24.08
CA ASP A 103 -38.26 -20.56 -24.22
C ASP A 103 -37.61 -19.93 -22.98
N ALA A 104 -38.27 -18.93 -22.37
CA ALA A 104 -37.79 -18.28 -21.15
C ALA A 104 -37.86 -19.20 -19.91
N LEU A 105 -38.86 -20.08 -19.83
CA LEU A 105 -38.94 -21.11 -18.79
C LEU A 105 -37.91 -22.23 -19.05
N GLY A 106 -37.72 -22.65 -20.31
CA GLY A 106 -36.82 -23.76 -20.63
C GLY A 106 -37.29 -25.07 -19.98
N GLY A 107 -36.35 -25.90 -19.49
CA GLY A 107 -36.68 -27.15 -18.78
C GLY A 107 -37.51 -28.15 -19.60
N GLY A 108 -37.46 -28.08 -20.93
CA GLY A 108 -38.29 -28.90 -21.80
C GLY A 108 -39.74 -28.42 -21.98
N SER A 109 -40.08 -27.22 -21.51
CA SER A 109 -41.35 -26.55 -21.82
C SER A 109 -41.50 -26.36 -23.34
N THR A 110 -42.73 -26.48 -23.83
CA THR A 110 -43.11 -26.33 -25.24
C THR A 110 -44.49 -25.69 -25.37
N VAL A 111 -44.78 -25.07 -26.52
CA VAL A 111 -46.14 -24.61 -26.88
C VAL A 111 -46.89 -25.77 -27.54
N ASN A 112 -48.05 -26.13 -26.99
CA ASN A 112 -48.93 -27.17 -27.53
C ASN A 112 -49.75 -26.64 -28.72
N PRO A 113 -50.29 -27.54 -29.58
CA PRO A 113 -51.14 -27.14 -30.71
C PRO A 113 -52.41 -26.36 -30.34
N ASP A 114 -52.89 -26.45 -29.09
CA ASP A 114 -54.03 -25.69 -28.57
C ASP A 114 -53.66 -24.30 -28.03
N GLY A 115 -52.38 -23.93 -28.10
CA GLY A 115 -51.84 -22.65 -27.63
C GLY A 115 -51.41 -22.62 -26.16
N THR A 116 -51.60 -23.72 -25.40
CA THR A 116 -51.11 -23.81 -24.01
C THR A 116 -49.60 -24.05 -23.95
N VAL A 117 -48.95 -23.63 -22.85
CA VAL A 117 -47.51 -23.88 -22.61
C VAL A 117 -47.36 -25.03 -21.61
N THR A 118 -46.60 -26.07 -21.96
CA THR A 118 -46.32 -27.18 -21.03
C THR A 118 -45.42 -26.71 -19.89
N ALA A 119 -45.66 -27.21 -18.68
CA ALA A 119 -44.82 -26.88 -17.53
C ALA A 119 -43.36 -27.34 -17.76
N PRO A 120 -42.36 -26.55 -17.32
CA PRO A 120 -40.96 -26.99 -17.39
C PRO A 120 -40.73 -28.19 -16.46
N SER A 121 -39.62 -28.90 -16.64
CA SER A 121 -39.14 -29.95 -15.75
C SER A 121 -37.66 -29.70 -15.45
N TYR A 122 -37.37 -29.23 -14.25
CA TYR A 122 -35.99 -29.02 -13.77
C TYR A 122 -35.58 -30.19 -12.87
N THR A 123 -34.34 -30.66 -12.99
CA THR A 123 -33.75 -31.62 -12.04
C THR A 123 -32.78 -30.87 -11.14
N VAL A 124 -33.12 -30.74 -9.85
CA VAL A 124 -32.36 -30.00 -8.84
C VAL A 124 -32.18 -30.91 -7.62
N ASN A 125 -30.96 -31.05 -7.12
CA ASN A 125 -30.63 -31.96 -6.01
C ASN A 125 -31.18 -33.40 -6.19
N GLY A 126 -31.24 -33.88 -7.44
CA GLY A 126 -31.78 -35.19 -7.78
C GLY A 126 -33.30 -35.30 -7.83
N ASN A 127 -34.05 -34.23 -7.52
CA ASN A 127 -35.51 -34.17 -7.57
C ASN A 127 -36.00 -33.45 -8.84
N ASN A 128 -37.06 -33.98 -9.46
CA ASN A 128 -37.72 -33.32 -10.59
C ASN A 128 -38.83 -32.39 -10.11
N VAL A 129 -38.81 -31.13 -10.54
CA VAL A 129 -39.79 -30.09 -10.18
C VAL A 129 -40.29 -29.34 -11.40
N THR A 130 -41.55 -28.87 -11.35
CA THR A 130 -42.26 -28.39 -12.56
C THR A 130 -42.51 -26.89 -12.63
N ASN A 131 -41.92 -26.11 -11.72
CA ASN A 131 -42.00 -24.65 -11.74
C ASN A 131 -40.75 -24.03 -11.09
N VAL A 132 -40.51 -22.76 -11.39
CA VAL A 132 -39.30 -22.03 -10.95
C VAL A 132 -39.26 -21.86 -9.42
N GLY A 133 -40.39 -21.59 -8.77
CA GLY A 133 -40.44 -21.43 -7.31
C GLY A 133 -40.02 -22.70 -6.57
N ALA A 134 -40.49 -23.85 -7.03
CA ALA A 134 -40.11 -25.15 -6.49
C ALA A 134 -38.62 -25.47 -6.72
N ALA A 135 -38.08 -25.14 -7.89
CA ALA A 135 -36.64 -25.29 -8.16
C ALA A 135 -35.77 -24.42 -7.25
N ILE A 136 -36.16 -23.17 -7.02
CA ILE A 136 -35.47 -22.28 -6.07
C ILE A 136 -35.59 -22.82 -4.65
N SER A 137 -36.76 -23.32 -4.26
CA SER A 137 -36.97 -23.91 -2.94
C SER A 137 -36.11 -25.17 -2.72
N GLU A 138 -35.90 -25.96 -3.79
CA GLU A 138 -35.03 -27.13 -3.74
C GLU A 138 -33.55 -26.76 -3.64
N LEU A 139 -33.12 -25.68 -4.32
CA LEU A 139 -31.78 -25.12 -4.16
C LEU A 139 -31.56 -24.54 -2.75
N ASP A 140 -32.57 -23.88 -2.16
CA ASP A 140 -32.50 -23.28 -0.81
C ASP A 140 -32.34 -24.32 0.31
N LYS A 141 -32.60 -25.59 0.01
CA LYS A 141 -32.28 -26.69 0.94
C LYS A 141 -30.78 -26.83 1.18
N GLY A 142 -29.92 -26.25 0.33
CA GLY A 142 -28.48 -26.24 0.53
C GLY A 142 -27.80 -27.60 0.28
N TRP A 143 -26.59 -27.75 0.78
CA TRP A 143 -25.78 -28.99 0.71
C TRP A 143 -25.28 -29.37 2.10
N ASN A 144 -25.04 -30.65 2.36
CA ASN A 144 -24.55 -31.13 3.66
C ASN A 144 -23.03 -31.30 3.64
N LEU A 145 -22.34 -30.85 4.69
CA LEU A 145 -20.92 -31.17 4.96
C LEU A 145 -20.82 -31.97 6.25
N GLN A 146 -20.37 -33.22 6.15
CA GLN A 146 -20.08 -34.07 7.31
C GLN A 146 -18.57 -34.14 7.51
N SER A 147 -18.11 -33.98 8.76
CA SER A 147 -16.72 -34.25 9.16
C SER A 147 -16.72 -35.38 10.17
N ASN A 148 -15.98 -36.47 9.88
CA ASN A 148 -15.92 -37.68 10.72
C ASN A 148 -17.30 -38.25 11.12
N GLY A 149 -18.29 -38.16 10.24
CA GLY A 149 -19.65 -38.65 10.49
C GLY A 149 -20.52 -37.75 11.39
N ALA A 150 -20.02 -36.58 11.78
CA ALA A 150 -20.74 -35.58 12.57
C ALA A 150 -21.06 -34.32 11.75
N GLY A 151 -22.13 -33.62 12.13
CA GLY A 151 -22.63 -32.41 11.45
C GLY A 151 -23.37 -32.74 10.15
N ASN A 152 -24.70 -32.78 10.19
CA ASN A 152 -25.54 -32.99 8.99
C ASN A 152 -26.55 -31.85 8.80
N ALA A 153 -26.20 -30.65 9.28
CA ALA A 153 -26.98 -29.47 9.00
C ALA A 153 -26.70 -29.02 7.56
N ALA A 154 -27.75 -28.64 6.85
CA ALA A 154 -27.60 -28.11 5.50
C ALA A 154 -26.97 -26.72 5.53
N ILE A 155 -25.96 -26.53 4.69
CA ILE A 155 -25.28 -25.27 4.42
C ILE A 155 -26.00 -24.61 3.26
N LYS A 156 -26.62 -23.46 3.53
CA LYS A 156 -27.38 -22.68 2.56
C LYS A 156 -26.50 -21.70 1.80
N ALA A 157 -27.04 -21.16 0.71
CA ALA A 157 -26.37 -20.09 -0.03
C ALA A 157 -26.20 -18.85 0.87
N GLY A 158 -24.96 -18.37 1.00
CA GLY A 158 -24.60 -17.24 1.87
C GLY A 158 -24.04 -17.65 3.24
N ASP A 159 -24.18 -18.91 3.65
CA ASP A 159 -23.55 -19.40 4.89
C ASP A 159 -22.02 -19.43 4.75
N THR A 160 -21.32 -19.12 5.84
CA THR A 160 -19.86 -19.28 5.93
C THR A 160 -19.55 -20.58 6.67
N VAL A 161 -18.74 -21.43 6.02
CA VAL A 161 -18.21 -22.66 6.63
C VAL A 161 -16.75 -22.42 6.98
N ASP A 162 -16.44 -22.54 8.27
CA ASP A 162 -15.05 -22.52 8.74
C ASP A 162 -14.49 -23.96 8.70
N ILE A 163 -13.48 -24.18 7.85
CA ILE A 163 -12.78 -25.45 7.70
C ILE A 163 -11.35 -25.25 8.20
N GLY A 164 -11.18 -25.37 9.52
CA GLY A 164 -9.93 -25.17 10.24
C GLY A 164 -9.55 -26.37 11.12
N THR A 165 -8.77 -26.10 12.17
CA THR A 165 -8.46 -27.04 13.25
C THR A 165 -9.31 -26.75 14.47
N VAL A 166 -9.32 -27.68 15.44
CA VAL A 166 -9.96 -27.42 16.75
C VAL A 166 -9.22 -26.30 17.49
N THR A 167 -9.94 -25.53 18.31
CA THR A 167 -9.34 -24.44 19.10
C THR A 167 -8.19 -24.93 19.97
N GLY A 168 -7.01 -24.29 19.85
CA GLY A 168 -5.82 -24.62 20.63
C GLY A 168 -4.97 -25.76 20.06
N GLU A 169 -5.26 -26.22 18.84
CA GLU A 169 -4.38 -27.15 18.12
C GLU A 169 -3.12 -26.43 17.61
N ASP A 170 -1.95 -26.87 18.07
CA ASP A 170 -0.65 -26.26 17.75
C ASP A 170 0.15 -27.05 16.69
N ASN A 171 -0.24 -28.29 16.36
CA ASN A 171 0.56 -29.19 15.50
C ASN A 171 0.22 -29.11 14.02
N LEU A 172 -0.95 -28.57 13.67
CA LEU A 172 -1.43 -28.49 12.29
C LEU A 172 -1.53 -27.04 11.83
N THR A 173 -1.12 -26.79 10.59
CA THR A 173 -1.41 -25.56 9.86
C THR A 173 -2.39 -25.83 8.74
N VAL A 174 -3.34 -24.91 8.56
CA VAL A 174 -4.34 -24.97 7.49
C VAL A 174 -4.17 -23.75 6.61
N THR A 175 -4.02 -23.96 5.31
CA THR A 175 -3.94 -22.87 4.32
C THR A 175 -4.95 -23.09 3.21
N LYS A 176 -5.57 -22.00 2.76
CA LYS A 176 -6.46 -21.99 1.58
C LYS A 176 -5.72 -21.39 0.39
N ASN A 177 -5.67 -22.14 -0.71
CA ASN A 177 -5.19 -21.64 -1.99
C ASN A 177 -6.27 -21.90 -3.06
N GLY A 178 -7.00 -20.84 -3.46
CA GLY A 178 -8.16 -20.98 -4.33
C GLY A 178 -9.23 -21.90 -3.72
N ASN A 179 -9.50 -23.01 -4.40
CA ASN A 179 -10.50 -24.02 -3.99
C ASN A 179 -9.88 -25.21 -3.22
N THR A 180 -8.57 -25.18 -2.91
CA THR A 180 -7.88 -26.24 -2.18
C THR A 180 -7.63 -25.82 -0.74
N ILE A 181 -7.98 -26.70 0.20
CA ILE A 181 -7.59 -26.62 1.61
C ILE A 181 -6.41 -27.58 1.81
N GLN A 182 -5.30 -27.07 2.33
CA GLN A 182 -4.08 -27.84 2.58
C GLN A 182 -3.81 -27.90 4.07
N TYR A 183 -3.63 -29.12 4.58
CA TYR A 183 -3.18 -29.39 5.94
C TYR A 183 -1.69 -29.72 5.90
N GLY A 184 -0.91 -29.05 6.74
CA GLY A 184 0.50 -29.33 6.96
C GLY A 184 0.76 -29.61 8.43
N LEU A 185 1.74 -30.47 8.72
CA LEU A 185 2.32 -30.54 10.07
C LEU A 185 3.23 -29.33 10.27
N ASN A 186 3.19 -28.78 11.47
CA ASN A 186 4.17 -27.80 11.88
C ASN A 186 5.54 -28.45 12.05
N LYS A 187 6.59 -27.65 11.85
CA LYS A 187 7.98 -28.13 11.98
C LYS A 187 8.29 -28.59 13.40
N ASP A 188 7.72 -27.88 14.36
CA ASP A 188 7.81 -28.20 15.78
C ASP A 188 6.48 -28.85 16.19
N LEU A 189 6.56 -30.08 16.69
CA LEU A 189 5.41 -30.85 17.15
C LEU A 189 5.41 -30.93 18.67
N LYS A 190 4.27 -30.56 19.26
CA LYS A 190 3.97 -30.68 20.68
C LYS A 190 3.10 -31.91 20.89
N VAL A 191 3.73 -33.00 21.30
CA VAL A 191 3.12 -34.32 21.52
C VAL A 191 3.56 -34.89 22.86
N ASP A 192 2.73 -35.72 23.48
CA ASP A 192 3.05 -36.35 24.77
C ASP A 192 4.11 -37.45 24.63
N SER A 193 4.13 -38.15 23.50
CA SER A 193 5.14 -39.17 23.20
C SER A 193 5.34 -39.37 21.70
N VAL A 194 6.52 -39.86 21.31
CA VAL A 194 6.86 -40.29 19.96
C VAL A 194 7.36 -41.73 20.03
N THR A 195 6.77 -42.63 19.23
CA THR A 195 7.24 -44.00 19.07
C THR A 195 7.78 -44.19 17.65
N ALA A 196 9.06 -44.54 17.54
CA ALA A 196 9.74 -44.81 16.27
C ALA A 196 10.39 -46.21 16.33
N GLY A 197 9.74 -47.19 15.73
CA GLY A 197 10.10 -48.60 15.92
C GLY A 197 9.96 -49.00 17.39
N ASP A 198 11.03 -49.56 17.97
CA ASP A 198 11.07 -49.95 19.39
C ASP A 198 11.45 -48.80 20.34
N THR A 199 11.76 -47.61 19.80
CA THR A 199 12.16 -46.44 20.58
C THR A 199 10.95 -45.60 20.96
N VAL A 200 10.78 -45.32 22.24
CA VAL A 200 9.78 -44.40 22.78
C VAL A 200 10.49 -43.20 23.40
N ILE A 201 10.07 -42.00 23.00
CA ILE A 201 10.47 -40.72 23.59
C ILE A 201 9.25 -40.10 24.25
N ASN A 202 9.34 -39.79 25.54
CA ASN A 202 8.28 -39.15 26.30
C ASN A 202 8.87 -38.30 27.45
N ASP A 203 8.00 -37.84 28.34
CA ASP A 203 8.38 -37.04 29.51
C ASP A 203 9.28 -37.75 30.52
N ASN A 204 9.40 -39.08 30.46
CA ASN A 204 10.29 -39.88 31.29
C ASN A 204 11.69 -40.07 30.68
N GLY A 205 11.86 -39.85 29.36
CA GLY A 205 13.14 -39.95 28.64
C GLY A 205 13.05 -40.76 27.35
N VAL A 206 14.11 -41.52 27.05
CA VAL A 206 14.23 -42.38 25.85
C VAL A 206 14.33 -43.85 26.27
N THR A 207 13.48 -44.70 25.73
CA THR A 207 13.50 -46.16 26.00
C THR A 207 13.50 -46.94 24.70
N ILE A 208 14.39 -47.93 24.58
CA ILE A 208 14.37 -48.92 23.51
C ILE A 208 13.87 -50.24 24.10
N THR A 209 12.78 -50.79 23.57
CA THR A 209 12.25 -52.09 24.03
C THR A 209 13.30 -53.18 23.88
N ASN A 210 13.58 -53.94 24.95
CA ASN A 210 14.67 -54.93 25.03
C ASN A 210 16.08 -54.36 24.74
N GLY A 211 16.26 -53.04 24.86
CA GLY A 211 17.52 -52.36 24.65
C GLY A 211 17.80 -51.33 25.74
N PRO A 212 18.85 -50.50 25.57
CA PRO A 212 19.19 -49.47 26.53
C PRO A 212 18.09 -48.44 26.74
N SER A 213 18.06 -47.83 27.92
CA SER A 213 17.20 -46.69 28.22
C SER A 213 17.94 -45.58 28.96
N ILE A 214 17.51 -44.35 28.72
CA ILE A 214 17.95 -43.13 29.40
C ILE A 214 16.69 -42.47 29.92
N THR A 215 16.45 -42.58 31.22
CA THR A 215 15.22 -42.07 31.85
C THR A 215 15.54 -41.20 33.06
N LYS A 216 14.54 -40.59 33.69
CA LYS A 216 14.69 -39.87 34.97
C LYS A 216 15.30 -40.74 36.08
N SER A 217 15.20 -42.07 35.99
CA SER A 217 15.81 -43.01 36.94
C SER A 217 17.27 -43.35 36.64
N GLY A 218 17.86 -42.76 35.59
CA GLY A 218 19.24 -42.99 35.17
C GLY A 218 19.37 -43.78 33.86
N ILE A 219 20.57 -44.34 33.65
CA ILE A 219 20.94 -45.10 32.45
C ILE A 219 20.88 -46.60 32.75
N ASN A 220 20.16 -47.37 31.91
CA ASN A 220 20.19 -48.82 31.93
C ASN A 220 20.75 -49.33 30.59
N ALA A 221 21.86 -50.06 30.63
CA ALA A 221 22.50 -50.65 29.43
C ALA A 221 21.84 -51.96 28.96
N ALA A 222 20.78 -52.43 29.62
CA ALA A 222 20.05 -53.65 29.32
C ALA A 222 20.95 -54.90 29.22
N GLY A 223 21.95 -55.00 30.10
CA GLY A 223 22.89 -56.12 30.13
C GLY A 223 24.01 -56.06 29.08
N ASN A 224 24.06 -55.03 28.23
CA ASN A 224 25.12 -54.84 27.25
C ASN A 224 26.34 -54.12 27.85
N PRO A 225 27.57 -54.41 27.39
CA PRO A 225 28.74 -53.61 27.73
C PRO A 225 28.59 -52.14 27.27
N ILE A 226 28.99 -51.20 28.13
CA ILE A 226 29.17 -49.80 27.73
C ILE A 226 30.59 -49.67 27.16
N SER A 227 30.70 -49.50 25.85
CA SER A 227 31.99 -49.39 25.14
C SER A 227 32.40 -47.92 24.95
N ASN A 228 33.69 -47.67 24.65
CA ASN A 228 34.26 -46.33 24.48
C ASN A 228 34.17 -45.42 25.72
N VAL A 229 34.17 -46.01 26.92
CA VAL A 229 34.29 -45.26 28.18
C VAL A 229 35.76 -44.83 28.35
N GLY A 230 36.00 -43.52 28.46
CA GLY A 230 37.31 -42.95 28.75
C GLY A 230 37.88 -43.42 30.10
N ALA A 231 39.12 -43.06 30.43
CA ALA A 231 39.61 -43.29 31.77
C ALA A 231 38.89 -42.33 32.73
N GLY A 232 38.22 -42.85 33.76
CA GLY A 232 37.63 -42.02 34.80
C GLY A 232 38.72 -41.25 35.54
N VAL A 233 38.51 -39.96 35.74
CA VAL A 233 39.46 -39.06 36.41
C VAL A 233 38.91 -38.63 37.75
N GLU A 234 37.63 -38.27 37.80
CA GLU A 234 36.92 -37.88 39.01
C GLU A 234 36.33 -39.09 39.73
N ASP A 235 36.06 -38.95 41.03
CA ASP A 235 35.56 -40.03 41.90
C ASP A 235 34.21 -40.61 41.44
N THR A 236 33.43 -39.86 40.66
CA THR A 236 32.11 -40.27 40.14
C THR A 236 32.12 -40.75 38.69
N ASP A 237 33.30 -40.83 38.06
CA ASP A 237 33.42 -41.31 36.68
C ASP A 237 33.32 -42.84 36.61
N ALA A 238 32.73 -43.34 35.52
CA ALA A 238 32.77 -44.77 35.22
C ALA A 238 34.20 -45.18 34.85
N VAL A 239 34.77 -46.13 35.59
CA VAL A 239 36.10 -46.70 35.27
C VAL A 239 36.00 -47.72 34.14
N ASN A 240 36.93 -47.66 33.20
CA ASN A 240 37.03 -48.70 32.17
C ASN A 240 37.87 -49.89 32.65
N LYS A 241 37.74 -51.04 31.98
CA LYS A 241 38.47 -52.27 32.33
C LYS A 241 39.99 -52.07 32.39
N GLY A 242 40.56 -51.18 31.57
CA GLY A 242 42.00 -50.90 31.55
C GLY A 242 42.51 -50.24 32.83
N GLN A 243 41.71 -49.42 33.50
CA GLN A 243 42.06 -48.87 34.82
C GLN A 243 42.04 -49.96 35.90
N LEU A 244 41.03 -50.85 35.88
CA LEU A 244 40.93 -51.97 36.79
C LEU A 244 42.10 -52.96 36.64
N ASP A 245 42.47 -53.29 35.40
CA ASP A 245 43.59 -54.20 35.11
C ASP A 245 44.93 -53.62 35.61
N LYS A 246 45.16 -52.30 35.46
CA LYS A 246 46.36 -51.62 35.99
C LYS A 246 46.41 -51.62 37.52
N ALA A 247 45.29 -51.33 38.18
CA ALA A 247 45.19 -51.39 39.63
C ALA A 247 45.47 -52.81 40.16
N ALA A 248 44.93 -53.84 39.50
CA ALA A 248 45.15 -55.24 39.86
C ALA A 248 46.61 -55.70 39.63
N ALA A 249 47.28 -55.20 38.60
CA ALA A 249 48.70 -55.51 38.35
C ALA A 249 49.65 -54.85 39.35
N ALA A 250 49.36 -53.62 39.79
CA ALA A 250 50.15 -52.89 40.77
C ALA A 250 50.07 -53.48 42.19
N ALA A 251 49.08 -54.33 42.48
CA ALA A 251 48.88 -54.95 43.79
C ALA A 251 49.77 -56.19 44.06
N LYS A 252 50.61 -56.62 43.10
CA LYS A 252 51.50 -57.79 43.28
C LYS A 252 52.82 -57.39 43.95
N THR A 253 53.23 -58.14 44.98
CA THR A 253 54.49 -57.94 45.71
C THR A 253 55.37 -59.20 45.65
N GLU A 254 56.68 -59.04 45.50
CA GLU A 254 57.68 -60.13 45.43
C GLU A 254 58.70 -60.01 46.59
N VAL A 255 59.07 -61.14 47.22
CA VAL A 255 60.03 -61.20 48.35
C VAL A 255 61.04 -62.33 48.15
N THR A 256 62.35 -62.04 48.20
CA THR A 256 63.46 -63.00 48.01
C THR A 256 64.35 -63.12 49.26
N GLN A 257 64.83 -64.33 49.60
CA GLN A 257 65.65 -64.59 50.79
C GLN A 257 67.15 -64.27 50.60
N GLY A 258 67.76 -63.58 51.58
CA GLY A 258 69.21 -63.27 51.62
C GLY A 258 69.99 -64.07 52.70
N LYS A 259 71.33 -63.95 52.72
CA LYS A 259 72.22 -64.66 53.67
C LYS A 259 71.86 -64.29 55.13
N ASN A 260 71.80 -65.29 56.02
CA ASN A 260 71.39 -65.19 57.43
C ASN A 260 69.90 -64.86 57.71
N ILE A 261 69.04 -64.82 56.68
CA ILE A 261 67.59 -64.57 56.79
C ILE A 261 66.80 -65.78 56.27
N THR A 262 65.60 -66.06 56.80
CA THR A 262 64.62 -67.04 56.29
C THR A 262 63.30 -66.36 55.90
N VAL A 263 62.70 -66.78 54.78
CA VAL A 263 61.40 -66.27 54.30
C VAL A 263 60.45 -67.45 54.02
N SER A 264 59.25 -67.43 54.57
CA SER A 264 58.21 -68.44 54.31
C SER A 264 56.88 -67.78 53.90
N LYS A 265 56.15 -68.39 52.97
CA LYS A 265 54.87 -67.89 52.44
C LYS A 265 53.71 -68.70 52.99
N THR A 266 52.67 -68.02 53.44
CA THR A 266 51.36 -68.61 53.77
C THR A 266 50.24 -67.81 53.08
N THR A 267 49.06 -68.42 52.91
CA THR A 267 47.87 -67.72 52.39
C THR A 267 47.00 -67.31 53.56
N GLY A 268 46.66 -66.01 53.62
CA GLY A 268 45.74 -65.46 54.60
C GLY A 268 44.29 -65.88 54.34
N ALA A 269 43.40 -65.59 55.28
CA ALA A 269 42.00 -66.04 55.24
C ALA A 269 41.20 -65.45 54.06
N ASP A 270 41.65 -64.33 53.47
CA ASP A 270 40.98 -63.64 52.37
C ASP A 270 41.67 -63.88 51.01
N GLY A 271 42.56 -64.89 50.94
CA GLY A 271 43.26 -65.26 49.71
C GLY A 271 44.48 -64.40 49.36
N GLN A 272 44.92 -63.51 50.27
CA GLN A 272 46.15 -62.73 50.11
C GLN A 272 47.39 -63.55 50.49
N ASP A 273 48.51 -63.26 49.83
CA ASP A 273 49.81 -63.84 50.17
C ASP A 273 50.43 -63.13 51.40
N ILE A 274 50.84 -63.90 52.41
CA ILE A 274 51.55 -63.39 53.60
C ILE A 274 52.98 -63.96 53.62
N TYR A 275 53.99 -63.09 53.69
CA TYR A 275 55.41 -63.47 53.75
C TYR A 275 55.97 -63.20 55.15
N ASN A 276 56.43 -64.24 55.84
CA ASN A 276 57.02 -64.15 57.18
C ASN A 276 58.55 -64.21 57.10
N VAL A 277 59.25 -63.22 57.65
CA VAL A 277 60.72 -63.04 57.51
C VAL A 277 61.41 -62.97 58.88
N ALA A 278 62.44 -63.79 59.11
CA ALA A 278 63.17 -63.86 60.39
C ALA A 278 64.70 -64.06 60.21
N THR A 279 65.48 -63.76 61.26
CA THR A 279 66.92 -64.07 61.33
C THR A 279 67.14 -65.56 61.60
N ALA A 280 68.19 -66.14 61.02
CA ALA A 280 68.58 -67.51 61.31
C ALA A 280 69.15 -67.66 62.74
N ASP A 281 68.93 -68.81 63.37
CA ASP A 281 69.22 -69.03 64.80
C ASP A 281 70.73 -69.01 65.18
N ASN A 282 71.67 -69.11 64.22
CA ASN A 282 73.12 -69.04 64.45
C ASN A 282 73.82 -68.12 63.41
N VAL A 283 74.75 -67.26 63.86
CA VAL A 283 75.50 -66.30 63.01
C VAL A 283 77.00 -66.23 63.38
N ASP A 284 77.86 -65.83 62.43
CA ASP A 284 79.35 -65.91 62.56
C ASP A 284 80.09 -64.67 61.97
N PHE A 285 81.15 -64.14 62.63
CA PHE A 285 81.96 -62.97 62.23
C PHE A 285 83.47 -63.03 62.64
N ASN A 286 84.42 -62.69 61.74
CA ASN A 286 85.90 -62.76 61.95
C ASN A 286 86.59 -61.47 62.48
N ASN A 287 85.88 -60.36 62.53
CA ASN A 287 86.19 -59.14 63.28
C ASN A 287 84.91 -58.89 64.08
N VAL A 288 84.95 -58.65 65.41
CA VAL A 288 83.78 -57.95 66.01
C VAL A 288 83.95 -56.50 65.68
N THR A 289 83.47 -56.25 64.52
CA THR A 289 82.94 -54.98 64.20
C THR A 289 81.46 -55.09 64.43
N VAL A 290 80.92 -54.25 65.30
CA VAL A 290 79.55 -53.80 65.05
C VAL A 290 79.65 -52.96 63.77
N GLY A 291 79.60 -53.64 62.61
CA GLY A 291 79.70 -53.01 61.28
C GLY A 291 80.98 -53.24 60.43
N GLY A 292 81.52 -54.46 60.29
CA GLY A 292 82.60 -54.79 59.34
C GLY A 292 83.88 -53.91 59.32
N ALA A 293 84.13 -53.09 58.30
CA ALA A 293 85.32 -52.23 58.30
C ALA A 293 85.15 -50.93 59.14
N ASN A 294 83.97 -50.70 59.74
CA ASN A 294 83.49 -49.38 60.20
C ASN A 294 82.96 -49.32 61.65
N GLY A 295 83.08 -50.38 62.44
CA GLY A 295 82.64 -50.38 63.83
C GLY A 295 83.70 -49.83 64.76
N VAL A 296 83.34 -49.71 66.03
CA VAL A 296 84.20 -49.10 67.04
C VAL A 296 85.56 -49.80 67.06
N SER A 297 86.58 -49.10 66.57
CA SER A 297 87.97 -49.51 66.51
C SER A 297 88.77 -48.61 67.44
N ILE A 298 89.27 -49.21 68.51
CA ILE A 298 90.15 -48.56 69.47
C ILE A 298 91.58 -48.80 69.00
N ASP A 299 92.23 -47.76 68.46
CA ASP A 299 93.63 -47.81 68.07
C ASP A 299 94.52 -47.61 69.31
N GLY A 300 95.14 -48.69 69.78
CA GLY A 300 95.98 -48.70 70.97
C GLY A 300 97.31 -47.91 70.86
N THR A 301 97.70 -47.45 69.66
CA THR A 301 98.95 -46.70 69.44
C THR A 301 98.75 -45.19 69.48
N THR A 302 97.66 -44.69 68.88
CA THR A 302 97.38 -43.24 68.82
C THR A 302 96.42 -42.77 69.92
N GLY A 303 95.79 -43.69 70.66
CA GLY A 303 94.74 -43.39 71.63
C GLY A 303 93.43 -42.92 71.01
N LYS A 304 93.31 -42.92 69.67
CA LYS A 304 92.08 -42.56 68.96
C LYS A 304 91.07 -43.69 69.03
N ILE A 305 89.84 -43.34 69.39
CA ILE A 305 88.67 -44.21 69.22
C ILE A 305 88.01 -43.80 67.90
N SER A 306 87.99 -44.72 66.93
CA SER A 306 87.39 -44.53 65.61
C SER A 306 86.20 -45.48 65.43
N GLY A 307 85.26 -45.19 64.53
CA GLY A 307 84.04 -46.01 64.40
C GLY A 307 83.04 -45.87 65.56
N VAL A 308 83.19 -44.86 66.43
CA VAL A 308 82.16 -44.47 67.41
C VAL A 308 80.97 -43.91 66.64
N THR A 309 79.81 -44.57 66.71
CA THR A 309 78.54 -44.00 66.19
C THR A 309 78.17 -42.77 67.02
N ALA A 310 77.39 -41.86 66.44
CA ALA A 310 76.91 -40.69 67.14
C ALA A 310 76.16 -41.07 68.43
N GLY A 311 76.64 -40.64 69.61
CA GLY A 311 75.98 -40.91 70.89
C GLY A 311 74.75 -40.03 71.14
N GLU A 312 73.86 -40.41 72.05
CA GLU A 312 72.69 -39.61 72.43
C GLU A 312 73.11 -38.25 73.00
N VAL A 313 72.49 -37.16 72.51
CA VAL A 313 72.67 -35.81 73.04
C VAL A 313 71.46 -35.42 73.88
N SER A 314 71.52 -35.71 75.18
CA SER A 314 70.52 -35.32 76.18
C SER A 314 71.19 -34.92 77.49
N ALA A 315 70.48 -34.19 78.36
CA ALA A 315 71.07 -33.59 79.58
C ALA A 315 71.59 -34.61 80.62
N THR A 316 71.23 -35.89 80.48
CA THR A 316 71.62 -36.98 81.38
C THR A 316 72.37 -38.10 80.65
N SER A 317 72.75 -37.91 79.39
CA SER A 317 73.48 -38.92 78.62
C SER A 317 74.91 -39.07 79.14
N ASP A 318 75.32 -40.32 79.34
CA ASP A 318 76.70 -40.72 79.63
C ASP A 318 77.43 -41.24 78.36
N GLU A 319 76.81 -41.13 77.18
CA GLU A 319 77.38 -41.61 75.90
C GLU A 319 78.50 -40.68 75.37
N ALA A 320 79.51 -41.26 74.71
CA ALA A 320 80.57 -40.48 74.08
C ALA A 320 80.12 -39.90 72.73
N ILE A 321 80.31 -38.60 72.52
CA ILE A 321 80.05 -37.97 71.22
C ILE A 321 81.24 -38.09 70.27
N ASN A 322 80.99 -38.27 68.98
CA ASN A 322 82.03 -38.32 67.96
C ASN A 322 82.23 -36.95 67.26
N GLY A 323 83.33 -36.82 66.51
CA GLY A 323 83.64 -35.58 65.78
C GLY A 323 82.58 -35.18 64.74
N SER A 324 81.82 -36.14 64.20
CA SER A 324 80.70 -35.84 63.27
C SER A 324 79.50 -35.21 63.97
N GLN A 325 79.27 -35.49 65.26
CA GLN A 325 78.22 -34.84 66.05
C GLN A 325 78.58 -33.44 66.48
N LEU A 326 79.84 -33.21 66.85
CA LEU A 326 80.34 -31.87 67.14
C LEU A 326 80.41 -31.03 65.86
N ALA A 327 80.86 -31.62 64.74
CA ALA A 327 80.79 -30.99 63.42
C ALA A 327 79.33 -30.79 62.95
N GLY A 328 78.42 -31.72 63.28
CA GLY A 328 77.00 -31.60 62.99
C GLY A 328 76.31 -30.53 63.84
N THR A 329 76.73 -30.34 65.09
CA THR A 329 76.23 -29.26 65.95
C THR A 329 76.80 -27.91 65.51
N ALA A 330 78.10 -27.83 65.21
CA ALA A 330 78.71 -26.62 64.64
C ALA A 330 78.14 -26.30 63.25
N LYS A 331 77.88 -27.32 62.41
CA LYS A 331 77.23 -27.18 61.12
C LYS A 331 75.75 -26.86 61.26
N SER A 332 75.03 -27.38 62.25
CA SER A 332 73.64 -26.99 62.49
C SER A 332 73.55 -25.53 62.93
N VAL A 333 74.50 -25.06 63.76
CA VAL A 333 74.62 -23.63 64.09
C VAL A 333 74.99 -22.82 62.85
N SER A 334 75.97 -23.25 62.06
CA SER A 334 76.38 -22.57 60.83
C SER A 334 75.29 -22.53 59.75
N ASP A 335 74.52 -23.61 59.59
CA ASP A 335 73.41 -23.72 58.64
C ASP A 335 72.19 -22.95 59.15
N ALA A 336 71.90 -23.01 60.46
CA ALA A 336 70.82 -22.23 61.08
C ALA A 336 71.11 -20.73 61.04
N LEU A 337 72.37 -20.32 61.16
CA LEU A 337 72.79 -18.96 60.88
C LEU A 337 72.72 -18.69 59.36
N GLY A 338 73.28 -19.52 58.49
CA GLY A 338 73.31 -19.28 57.05
C GLY A 338 74.29 -18.15 56.66
N GLY A 339 73.97 -17.37 55.63
CA GLY A 339 74.79 -16.20 55.24
C GLY A 339 76.23 -16.52 54.82
N GLY A 340 76.54 -17.73 54.36
CA GLY A 340 77.92 -18.12 54.08
C GLY A 340 78.79 -18.37 55.32
N SER A 341 78.18 -18.43 56.52
CA SER A 341 78.80 -19.07 57.69
C SER A 341 79.21 -20.49 57.33
N THR A 342 80.40 -20.90 57.75
CA THR A 342 80.94 -22.24 57.51
C THR A 342 81.66 -22.76 58.74
N VAL A 343 81.74 -24.07 58.89
CA VAL A 343 82.61 -24.69 59.90
C VAL A 343 84.02 -24.81 59.31
N ASN A 344 84.99 -24.16 59.94
CA ASN A 344 86.40 -24.23 59.57
C ASN A 344 87.00 -25.62 59.90
N PRO A 345 88.11 -26.02 59.25
CA PRO A 345 88.76 -27.31 59.51
C PRO A 345 89.20 -27.53 60.98
N ASP A 346 89.34 -26.47 61.78
CA ASP A 346 89.66 -26.54 63.20
C ASP A 346 88.43 -26.67 64.14
N GLY A 347 87.21 -26.66 63.57
CA GLY A 347 85.95 -26.78 64.30
C GLY A 347 85.29 -25.46 64.70
N THR A 348 85.90 -24.30 64.42
CA THR A 348 85.26 -22.98 64.64
C THR A 348 84.21 -22.67 63.57
N VAL A 349 83.20 -21.86 63.89
CA VAL A 349 82.17 -21.40 62.93
C VAL A 349 82.51 -19.97 62.48
N THR A 350 82.65 -19.72 61.18
CA THR A 350 82.84 -18.35 60.65
C THR A 350 81.57 -17.52 60.87
N ALA A 351 81.71 -16.21 61.14
CA ALA A 351 80.54 -15.34 61.23
C ALA A 351 79.77 -15.37 59.90
N PRO A 352 78.42 -15.36 59.91
CA PRO A 352 77.63 -15.24 58.68
C PRO A 352 77.88 -13.86 58.02
N SER A 353 77.50 -13.72 56.77
CA SER A 353 77.33 -12.46 56.03
C SER A 353 75.93 -12.45 55.40
N TYR A 354 75.06 -11.59 55.92
CA TYR A 354 73.74 -11.35 55.38
C TYR A 354 73.76 -10.02 54.62
N THR A 355 73.44 -10.05 53.33
CA THR A 355 73.20 -8.82 52.59
C THR A 355 71.71 -8.48 52.66
N VAL A 356 71.36 -7.46 53.43
CA VAL A 356 69.98 -6.98 53.58
C VAL A 356 69.97 -5.50 53.19
N ASN A 357 69.07 -5.11 52.27
CA ASN A 357 68.99 -3.74 51.74
C ASN A 357 70.33 -3.17 51.20
N GLY A 358 71.22 -4.04 50.71
CA GLY A 358 72.53 -3.66 50.16
C GLY A 358 73.65 -3.44 51.18
N VAL A 359 73.38 -3.67 52.48
CA VAL A 359 74.37 -3.60 53.58
C VAL A 359 74.73 -5.02 54.02
N GLU A 360 76.02 -5.31 54.23
CA GLU A 360 76.47 -6.59 54.79
C GLU A 360 76.48 -6.55 56.33
N SER A 361 75.79 -7.51 56.95
CA SER A 361 75.70 -7.69 58.40
C SER A 361 76.20 -9.07 58.80
N ASN A 362 77.03 -9.16 59.85
CA ASN A 362 77.70 -10.40 60.22
C ASN A 362 77.09 -11.16 61.41
N ASN A 363 75.88 -10.79 61.81
CA ASN A 363 75.10 -11.45 62.84
C ASN A 363 73.59 -11.22 62.59
N VAL A 364 72.76 -12.11 63.15
CA VAL A 364 71.31 -12.11 62.91
C VAL A 364 70.64 -10.82 63.41
N GLY A 365 71.06 -10.28 64.56
CA GLY A 365 70.48 -9.05 65.13
C GLY A 365 70.65 -7.85 64.20
N ALA A 366 71.87 -7.60 63.73
CA ALA A 366 72.15 -6.51 62.79
C ALA A 366 71.46 -6.70 61.43
N ALA A 367 71.31 -7.94 60.95
CA ALA A 367 70.57 -8.21 59.72
C ALA A 367 69.06 -7.96 59.87
N ILE A 368 68.48 -8.28 61.04
CA ILE A 368 67.08 -7.96 61.38
C ILE A 368 66.89 -6.44 61.50
N GLU A 369 67.83 -5.72 62.12
CA GLU A 369 67.79 -4.25 62.18
C GLU A 369 67.80 -3.60 60.79
N GLU A 370 68.59 -4.13 59.84
CA GLU A 370 68.57 -3.66 58.45
C GLU A 370 67.26 -4.00 57.71
N LEU A 371 66.65 -5.14 58.01
CA LEU A 371 65.32 -5.55 57.50
C LEU A 371 64.22 -4.63 58.04
N ASP A 372 64.31 -4.23 59.31
CA ASP A 372 63.38 -3.32 60.00
C ASP A 372 63.47 -1.87 59.48
N LYS A 373 64.51 -1.52 58.71
CA LYS A 373 64.53 -0.26 57.97
C LYS A 373 63.50 -0.21 56.84
N GLY A 374 62.91 -1.33 56.43
CA GLY A 374 61.81 -1.40 55.47
C GLY A 374 62.22 -1.09 54.02
N TRP A 375 61.22 -0.84 53.16
CA TRP A 375 61.40 -0.41 51.77
C TRP A 375 60.62 0.88 51.51
N ASN A 376 61.09 1.72 50.58
CA ASN A 376 60.41 2.97 50.26
C ASN A 376 59.31 2.74 49.21
N LEU A 377 58.08 3.16 49.51
CA LEU A 377 57.02 3.30 48.51
C LEU A 377 56.94 4.78 48.08
N GLN A 378 57.00 5.02 46.77
CA GLN A 378 56.81 6.34 46.17
C GLN A 378 55.61 6.31 45.22
N SER A 379 54.73 7.30 45.32
CA SER A 379 53.62 7.52 44.39
C SER A 379 53.88 8.82 43.64
N ASN A 380 53.89 8.78 42.30
CA ASN A 380 54.17 9.93 41.42
C ASN A 380 55.41 10.76 41.81
N GLY A 381 56.45 10.12 42.35
CA GLY A 381 57.70 10.78 42.75
C GLY A 381 57.66 11.57 44.07
N ALA A 382 56.58 11.49 44.85
CA ALA A 382 56.41 12.18 46.14
C ALA A 382 56.25 11.20 47.33
N ASN A 383 56.44 11.72 48.56
CA ASN A 383 56.22 11.03 49.85
C ASN A 383 56.99 9.72 50.05
N ALA A 384 58.30 9.73 49.80
CA ALA A 384 59.16 8.59 50.15
C ALA A 384 59.20 8.38 51.67
N GLY A 385 58.49 7.35 52.14
CA GLY A 385 58.54 6.87 53.51
C GLY A 385 58.89 5.38 53.52
N ALA A 386 59.72 4.98 54.49
CA ALA A 386 60.04 3.57 54.70
C ALA A 386 58.81 2.84 55.27
N ILE A 387 58.30 1.87 54.51
CA ILE A 387 57.29 0.91 54.93
C ILE A 387 58.01 -0.26 55.62
N ARG A 388 57.78 -0.43 56.92
CA ARG A 388 58.38 -1.48 57.74
C ARG A 388 57.51 -2.73 57.76
N THR A 389 58.09 -3.83 58.23
CA THR A 389 57.36 -5.06 58.51
C THR A 389 56.25 -4.83 59.53
N GLY A 390 55.00 -5.06 59.13
CA GLY A 390 53.79 -4.85 59.96
C GLY A 390 53.01 -3.58 59.63
N ASP A 391 53.58 -2.65 58.85
CA ASP A 391 52.86 -1.45 58.41
C ASP A 391 51.74 -1.84 57.42
N THR A 392 50.58 -1.20 57.55
CA THR A 392 49.50 -1.30 56.55
C THR A 392 49.66 -0.19 55.53
N VAL A 393 49.84 -0.54 54.25
CA VAL A 393 49.82 0.42 53.15
C VAL A 393 48.42 0.44 52.54
N ASP A 394 47.77 1.60 52.61
CA ASP A 394 46.52 1.83 51.91
C ASP A 394 46.80 2.35 50.48
N ILE A 395 46.43 1.55 49.48
CA ILE A 395 46.59 1.86 48.06
C ILE A 395 45.18 2.06 47.48
N GLY A 396 44.62 3.25 47.72
CA GLY A 396 43.28 3.67 47.28
C GLY A 396 43.29 4.85 46.31
N THR A 397 42.16 5.54 46.21
CA THR A 397 42.02 6.84 45.51
C THR A 397 42.12 7.99 46.51
N VAL A 398 42.30 9.21 46.02
CA VAL A 398 42.23 10.41 46.87
C VAL A 398 40.82 10.57 47.47
N THR A 399 40.72 11.15 48.66
CA THR A 399 39.43 11.35 49.33
C THR A 399 38.48 12.19 48.46
N GLY A 400 37.28 11.67 48.21
CA GLY A 400 36.26 12.34 47.40
C GLY A 400 36.34 12.10 45.89
N GLU A 401 37.22 11.18 45.44
CA GLU A 401 37.24 10.74 44.04
C GLU A 401 36.06 9.80 43.73
N ASP A 402 35.18 10.22 42.83
CA ASP A 402 33.94 9.52 42.45
C ASP A 402 34.07 8.73 41.13
N ASN A 403 35.14 8.88 40.36
CA ASN A 403 35.26 8.30 39.01
C ASN A 403 36.01 6.97 38.94
N LEU A 404 36.73 6.60 40.01
CA LEU A 404 37.53 5.39 40.07
C LEU A 404 37.01 4.44 41.15
N THR A 405 36.84 3.17 40.80
CA THR A 405 36.67 2.07 41.76
C THR A 405 37.98 1.31 41.88
N VAL A 406 38.40 1.07 43.12
CA VAL A 406 39.55 0.22 43.44
C VAL A 406 39.05 -1.06 44.09
N THR A 407 39.46 -2.21 43.56
CA THR A 407 39.17 -3.51 44.17
C THR A 407 40.45 -4.31 44.37
N LYS A 408 40.53 -5.04 45.48
CA LYS A 408 41.62 -5.98 45.77
C LYS A 408 41.13 -7.40 45.56
N THR A 409 41.84 -8.15 44.73
CA THR A 409 41.62 -9.59 44.55
C THR A 409 42.95 -10.31 44.73
N GLY A 410 43.10 -11.03 45.84
CA GLY A 410 44.39 -11.61 46.23
C GLY A 410 45.45 -10.53 46.41
N ASN A 411 46.55 -10.63 45.64
CA ASN A 411 47.66 -9.67 45.66
C ASN A 411 47.57 -8.60 44.56
N THR A 412 46.49 -8.59 43.76
CA THR A 412 46.30 -7.62 42.69
C THR A 412 45.38 -6.49 43.15
N ILE A 413 45.82 -5.26 42.93
CA ILE A 413 44.97 -4.05 43.03
C ILE A 413 44.49 -3.72 41.62
N GLN A 414 43.18 -3.68 41.43
CA GLN A 414 42.55 -3.38 40.14
C GLN A 414 41.86 -2.02 40.22
N TYR A 415 42.18 -1.17 39.26
CA TYR A 415 41.52 0.12 39.04
C TYR A 415 40.54 -0.02 37.88
N GLY A 416 39.29 0.39 38.10
CA GLY A 416 38.28 0.50 37.07
C GLY A 416 37.69 1.90 37.05
N LEU A 417 37.37 2.40 35.85
CA LEU A 417 36.51 3.57 35.72
C LEU A 417 35.09 3.19 36.15
N ASN A 418 34.44 4.09 36.88
CA ASN A 418 33.03 3.97 37.17
C ASN A 418 32.23 4.11 35.87
N LYS A 419 31.07 3.44 35.82
CA LYS A 419 30.22 3.49 34.63
C LYS A 419 29.72 4.91 34.37
N ASP A 420 29.43 5.63 35.44
CA ASP A 420 29.04 7.03 35.43
C ASP A 420 30.25 7.87 35.85
N LEU A 421 30.67 8.78 34.97
CA LEU A 421 31.81 9.66 35.20
C LEU A 421 31.32 11.09 35.44
N LYS A 422 31.78 11.68 36.54
CA LYS A 422 31.60 13.09 36.88
C LYS A 422 32.89 13.85 36.54
N VAL A 423 32.87 14.53 35.41
CA VAL A 423 34.00 15.28 34.85
C VAL A 423 33.55 16.68 34.43
N ASP A 424 34.47 17.65 34.43
CA ASP A 424 34.17 19.03 34.02
C ASP A 424 33.98 19.15 32.50
N SER A 425 34.71 18.35 31.72
CA SER A 425 34.57 18.27 30.27
C SER A 425 35.01 16.92 29.71
N VAL A 426 34.47 16.56 28.56
CA VAL A 426 34.90 15.42 27.73
C VAL A 426 35.35 15.96 26.38
N THR A 427 36.57 15.62 25.96
CA THR A 427 37.06 15.90 24.61
C THR A 427 37.21 14.58 23.85
N ALA A 428 36.47 14.42 22.75
CA ALA A 428 36.50 13.25 21.88
C ALA A 428 36.77 13.70 20.43
N GLY A 429 38.02 13.61 20.00
CA GLY A 429 38.47 14.21 18.75
C GLY A 429 38.28 15.74 18.80
N ASP A 430 37.62 16.30 17.79
CA ASP A 430 37.32 17.74 17.71
C ASP A 430 36.07 18.14 18.51
N THR A 431 35.37 17.19 19.12
CA THR A 431 34.15 17.43 19.90
C THR A 431 34.46 17.65 21.37
N VAL A 432 34.02 18.78 21.91
CA VAL A 432 34.08 19.11 23.33
C VAL A 432 32.67 19.13 23.90
N ILE A 433 32.45 18.39 24.99
CA ILE A 433 31.24 18.42 25.80
C ILE A 433 31.61 18.98 27.17
N ASN A 434 30.97 20.07 27.57
CA ASN A 434 31.18 20.70 28.87
C ASN A 434 29.89 21.37 29.36
N ASP A 435 30.01 22.16 30.43
CA ASP A 435 28.90 22.91 31.01
C ASP A 435 28.32 24.00 30.08
N ASN A 436 29.01 24.38 29.01
CA ASN A 436 28.53 25.32 28.00
C ASN A 436 27.75 24.62 26.86
N GLY A 437 27.89 23.30 26.68
CA GLY A 437 27.18 22.51 25.67
C GLY A 437 28.11 21.58 24.87
N VAL A 438 27.80 21.40 23.58
CA VAL A 438 28.56 20.59 22.62
C VAL A 438 29.17 21.48 21.54
N THR A 439 30.49 21.42 21.36
CA THR A 439 31.20 22.18 20.32
C THR A 439 32.03 21.23 19.48
N ILE A 440 31.90 21.31 18.15
CA ILE A 440 32.81 20.65 17.21
C ILE A 440 33.73 21.73 16.64
N THR A 441 35.04 21.59 16.83
CA THR A 441 36.02 22.56 16.28
C THR A 441 35.89 22.63 14.76
N ASN A 442 35.75 23.85 14.20
CA ASN A 442 35.45 24.09 12.78
C ASN A 442 34.15 23.43 12.26
N GLY A 443 33.25 23.02 13.16
CA GLY A 443 31.98 22.39 12.84
C GLY A 443 30.82 23.00 13.65
N PRO A 444 29.62 22.42 13.55
CA PRO A 444 28.46 22.91 14.28
C PRO A 444 28.66 22.89 15.81
N SER A 445 28.00 23.80 16.50
CA SER A 445 27.95 23.83 17.96
C SER A 445 26.52 24.04 18.48
N ILE A 446 26.23 23.42 19.61
CA ILE A 446 25.00 23.60 20.39
C ILE A 446 25.44 24.04 21.78
N THR A 447 25.30 25.33 22.08
CA THR A 447 25.76 25.91 23.35
C THR A 447 24.64 26.66 24.05
N LYS A 448 24.90 27.18 25.25
CA LYS A 448 23.98 28.10 25.95
C LYS A 448 23.63 29.35 25.13
N ASP A 449 24.49 29.75 24.19
CA ASP A 449 24.27 30.89 23.28
C ASP A 449 23.43 30.51 22.05
N GLY A 450 23.03 29.24 21.92
CA GLY A 450 22.20 28.72 20.83
C GLY A 450 22.93 27.77 19.88
N ILE A 451 22.39 27.62 18.67
CA ILE A 451 22.88 26.72 17.63
C ILE A 451 23.68 27.51 16.58
N ASN A 452 24.91 27.10 16.31
CA ASN A 452 25.72 27.60 15.20
C ASN A 452 25.95 26.45 14.21
N ALA A 453 25.47 26.58 12.96
CA ALA A 453 25.66 25.57 11.91
C ALA A 453 27.06 25.62 11.26
N ALA A 454 27.92 26.56 11.66
CA ALA A 454 29.27 26.76 11.16
C ALA A 454 29.35 26.91 9.63
N GLY A 455 28.38 27.63 9.06
CA GLY A 455 28.28 27.87 7.61
C GLY A 455 27.73 26.69 6.79
N ASN A 456 27.35 25.57 7.43
CA ASN A 456 26.76 24.43 6.74
C ASN A 456 25.22 24.60 6.61
N PRO A 457 24.61 24.06 5.54
CA PRO A 457 23.16 23.96 5.45
C PRO A 457 22.57 23.12 6.60
N ILE A 458 21.46 23.56 7.17
CA ILE A 458 20.65 22.75 8.09
C ILE A 458 19.64 21.99 7.22
N THR A 459 19.90 20.70 6.98
CA THR A 459 19.04 19.83 6.14
C THR A 459 17.96 19.13 6.96
N ASN A 460 16.92 18.61 6.31
CA ASN A 460 15.78 17.91 6.96
C ASN A 460 14.96 18.79 7.92
N VAL A 461 14.91 20.10 7.66
CA VAL A 461 14.02 21.02 8.38
C VAL A 461 12.60 20.83 7.84
N GLY A 462 11.68 20.37 8.69
CA GLY A 462 10.26 20.29 8.38
C GLY A 462 9.67 21.69 8.10
N ALA A 463 8.47 21.76 7.53
CA ALA A 463 7.82 23.05 7.32
C ALA A 463 7.54 23.71 8.69
N GLY A 464 8.03 24.92 8.89
CA GLY A 464 7.75 25.71 10.09
C GLY A 464 6.26 26.05 10.16
N VAL A 465 5.64 25.80 11.32
CA VAL A 465 4.20 25.99 11.56
C VAL A 465 3.96 27.17 12.50
N ASN A 466 4.75 27.27 13.57
CA ASN A 466 4.67 28.35 14.55
C ASN A 466 5.55 29.53 14.14
N GLY A 467 5.25 30.73 14.65
CA GLY A 467 5.95 31.96 14.30
C GLY A 467 7.46 31.99 14.67
N THR A 468 7.95 31.01 15.41
CA THR A 468 9.37 30.86 15.81
C THR A 468 10.05 29.65 15.17
N ASP A 469 9.37 28.93 14.28
CA ASP A 469 9.95 27.77 13.60
C ASP A 469 10.86 28.23 12.45
N ALA A 470 11.96 27.50 12.22
CA ALA A 470 12.78 27.72 11.03
C ALA A 470 11.99 27.29 9.78
N VAL A 471 11.90 28.17 8.78
CA VAL A 471 11.30 27.84 7.48
C VAL A 471 12.30 27.12 6.59
N ASN A 472 11.84 26.11 5.88
CA ASN A 472 12.67 25.44 4.88
C ASN A 472 12.59 26.16 3.51
N LYS A 473 13.47 25.77 2.58
CA LYS A 473 13.54 26.40 1.26
C LYS A 473 12.23 26.29 0.48
N ASP A 474 11.51 25.18 0.62
CA ASP A 474 10.24 24.97 -0.08
C ASP A 474 9.16 25.96 0.36
N GLN A 475 9.08 26.30 1.65
CA GLN A 475 8.15 27.34 2.14
C GLN A 475 8.48 28.72 1.56
N LEU A 476 9.77 29.06 1.45
CA LEU A 476 10.20 30.32 0.84
C LEU A 476 9.93 30.35 -0.67
N ASP A 477 10.24 29.27 -1.38
CA ASP A 477 9.98 29.16 -2.82
C ASP A 477 8.48 29.25 -3.13
N ASN A 478 7.63 28.60 -2.32
CA ASN A 478 6.17 28.67 -2.46
C ASN A 478 5.62 30.09 -2.19
N ALA A 479 6.11 30.76 -1.15
CA ALA A 479 5.74 32.15 -0.86
C ALA A 479 6.17 33.09 -2.00
N ALA A 480 7.37 32.90 -2.56
CA ALA A 480 7.89 33.68 -3.68
C ALA A 480 7.11 33.43 -4.99
N ALA A 481 6.69 32.20 -5.25
CA ALA A 481 5.88 31.87 -6.42
C ALA A 481 4.48 32.51 -6.37
N ALA A 482 3.85 32.54 -5.19
CA ALA A 482 2.52 33.14 -4.98
C ALA A 482 2.51 34.67 -5.14
N ALA A 483 3.66 35.34 -5.07
CA ALA A 483 3.77 36.80 -5.17
C ALA A 483 3.76 37.36 -6.61
N LYS A 484 3.73 36.50 -7.64
CA LYS A 484 3.74 36.94 -9.05
C LYS A 484 2.36 37.39 -9.51
N THR A 485 2.30 38.52 -10.22
CA THR A 485 1.09 39.07 -10.84
C THR A 485 1.20 39.02 -12.37
N GLU A 486 0.11 38.65 -13.04
CA GLU A 486 0.02 38.55 -14.50
C GLU A 486 -0.78 39.72 -15.07
N VAL A 487 -0.25 40.36 -16.12
CA VAL A 487 -0.91 41.45 -16.87
C VAL A 487 -0.93 41.06 -18.34
N THR A 488 -2.14 40.89 -18.91
CA THR A 488 -2.35 40.53 -20.32
C THR A 488 -2.83 41.74 -21.12
N GLU A 489 -2.37 41.89 -22.36
CA GLU A 489 -2.80 42.98 -23.22
C GLU A 489 -4.18 42.72 -23.86
N GLY A 490 -5.03 43.75 -23.88
CA GLY A 490 -6.31 43.74 -24.60
C GLY A 490 -6.19 44.25 -26.04
N LYS A 491 -7.24 44.05 -26.85
CA LYS A 491 -7.27 44.35 -28.31
C LYS A 491 -6.68 45.72 -28.67
N ASN A 492 -7.01 46.79 -27.94
CA ASN A 492 -6.57 48.18 -28.21
C ASN A 492 -5.49 48.72 -27.24
N VAL A 493 -4.88 47.86 -26.42
CA VAL A 493 -3.89 48.22 -25.39
C VAL A 493 -2.55 47.59 -25.71
N THR A 494 -1.45 48.27 -25.38
CA THR A 494 -0.09 47.72 -25.41
C THR A 494 0.43 47.66 -23.98
N VAL A 495 1.03 46.53 -23.59
CA VAL A 495 1.70 46.38 -22.30
C VAL A 495 3.19 46.09 -22.54
N THR A 496 4.06 46.90 -21.94
CA THR A 496 5.52 46.70 -22.03
C THR A 496 6.12 46.53 -20.64
N LYS A 497 7.01 45.54 -20.49
CA LYS A 497 7.66 45.20 -19.23
C LYS A 497 9.05 45.81 -19.15
N THR A 498 9.36 46.46 -18.02
CA THR A 498 10.72 46.90 -17.66
C THR A 498 11.06 46.43 -16.25
N THR A 499 12.34 46.40 -15.90
CA THR A 499 12.80 46.05 -14.54
C THR A 499 13.17 47.31 -13.78
N GLY A 500 12.56 47.52 -12.62
CA GLY A 500 12.86 48.64 -11.73
C GLY A 500 14.21 48.49 -11.02
N ALA A 501 14.66 49.54 -10.33
CA ALA A 501 15.96 49.58 -9.68
C ALA A 501 16.13 48.53 -8.56
N ASP A 502 15.03 48.01 -8.01
CA ASP A 502 15.02 46.99 -6.94
C ASP A 502 14.74 45.58 -7.49
N GLY A 503 14.80 45.39 -8.81
CA GLY A 503 14.56 44.10 -9.46
C GLY A 503 13.09 43.71 -9.61
N GLN A 504 12.15 44.61 -9.30
CA GLN A 504 10.71 44.38 -9.51
C GLN A 504 10.31 44.57 -10.97
N ASP A 505 9.30 43.83 -11.41
CA ASP A 505 8.70 44.01 -12.74
C ASP A 505 7.76 45.22 -12.75
N ILE A 506 7.96 46.15 -13.70
CA ILE A 506 7.08 47.30 -13.95
C ILE A 506 6.38 47.09 -15.30
N TYR A 507 5.04 47.07 -15.28
CA TYR A 507 4.20 46.97 -16.49
C TYR A 507 3.68 48.36 -16.87
N ASN A 508 4.16 48.90 -17.98
CA ASN A 508 3.68 50.16 -18.54
C ASN A 508 2.52 49.88 -19.52
N VAL A 509 1.34 50.42 -19.24
CA VAL A 509 0.09 50.17 -19.99
C VAL A 509 -0.33 51.43 -20.74
N ALA A 510 -0.43 51.34 -22.06
CA ALA A 510 -0.81 52.45 -22.95
C ALA A 510 -1.83 52.01 -24.01
N THR A 511 -2.53 52.96 -24.64
CA THR A 511 -3.32 52.66 -25.85
C THR A 511 -2.38 52.40 -27.02
N LYS A 512 -2.76 51.48 -27.92
CA LYS A 512 -2.06 51.31 -29.21
C LYS A 512 -2.15 52.61 -30.03
N ASP A 513 -1.15 52.87 -30.86
CA ASP A 513 -1.14 54.04 -31.76
C ASP A 513 -2.30 53.98 -32.77
N ASP A 514 -2.60 52.77 -33.26
CA ASP A 514 -3.79 52.48 -34.06
C ASP A 514 -4.81 51.69 -33.23
N VAL A 515 -6.04 52.18 -33.16
CA VAL A 515 -7.13 51.56 -32.39
C VAL A 515 -8.27 51.13 -33.30
N SER A 516 -8.79 49.92 -33.07
CA SER A 516 -9.93 49.37 -33.82
C SER A 516 -11.17 49.31 -32.92
N PHE A 517 -12.22 50.03 -33.33
CA PHE A 517 -13.53 49.98 -32.69
C PHE A 517 -14.57 49.46 -33.68
N ASP A 518 -15.44 48.57 -33.21
CA ASP A 518 -16.53 48.04 -34.05
C ASP A 518 -17.64 49.11 -34.25
N SER A 519 -17.79 50.03 -33.30
CA SER A 519 -18.56 51.28 -33.44
C SER A 519 -18.01 52.35 -32.50
N VAL A 520 -18.15 53.63 -32.87
CA VAL A 520 -17.80 54.77 -32.01
C VAL A 520 -19.03 55.65 -31.85
N GLN A 521 -19.56 55.70 -30.63
CA GLN A 521 -20.68 56.57 -30.26
C GLN A 521 -20.16 57.81 -29.51
N VAL A 522 -20.42 58.99 -30.05
CA VAL A 522 -20.11 60.28 -29.41
C VAL A 522 -21.41 61.08 -29.32
N GLY A 523 -22.06 61.02 -28.15
CA GLY A 523 -23.41 61.55 -27.99
C GLY A 523 -24.41 60.78 -28.87
N ASP A 524 -25.17 61.50 -29.67
CA ASP A 524 -26.15 60.92 -30.61
C ASP A 524 -25.53 60.53 -31.96
N VAL A 525 -24.27 60.91 -32.22
CA VAL A 525 -23.55 60.57 -33.46
C VAL A 525 -22.92 59.18 -33.33
N ASN A 526 -23.22 58.31 -34.29
CA ASN A 526 -22.65 56.97 -34.38
C ASN A 526 -21.92 56.80 -35.72
N ILE A 527 -20.66 56.39 -35.64
CA ILE A 527 -19.85 55.98 -36.80
C ILE A 527 -19.77 54.45 -36.79
N ASP A 528 -20.42 53.82 -37.76
CA ASP A 528 -20.39 52.38 -37.95
C ASP A 528 -19.16 51.99 -38.77
N GLY A 529 -18.22 51.27 -38.13
CA GLY A 529 -16.98 50.83 -38.75
C GLY A 529 -17.16 49.80 -39.88
N SER A 530 -18.32 49.14 -39.97
CA SER A 530 -18.62 48.13 -40.99
C SER A 530 -19.27 48.71 -42.25
N THR A 531 -20.09 49.76 -42.11
CA THR A 531 -20.83 50.37 -43.23
C THR A 531 -20.28 51.73 -43.65
N GLY A 532 -19.42 52.35 -42.84
CA GLY A 532 -18.95 53.72 -43.05
C GLY A 532 -20.04 54.78 -42.89
N LYS A 533 -21.23 54.39 -42.43
CA LYS A 533 -22.38 55.29 -42.27
C LYS A 533 -22.20 56.11 -41.00
N ILE A 534 -22.36 57.43 -41.15
CA ILE A 534 -22.47 58.36 -40.03
C ILE A 534 -23.96 58.66 -39.82
N SER A 535 -24.51 58.24 -38.68
CA SER A 535 -25.90 58.49 -38.29
C SER A 535 -25.97 59.39 -37.05
N GLY A 536 -27.10 60.07 -36.85
CA GLY A 536 -27.24 61.06 -35.78
C GLY A 536 -26.72 62.47 -36.11
N VAL A 537 -26.41 62.72 -37.39
CA VAL A 537 -25.98 64.05 -37.88
C VAL A 537 -27.16 65.01 -37.87
N THR A 538 -27.07 66.06 -37.05
CA THR A 538 -28.06 67.15 -37.02
C THR A 538 -27.98 67.97 -38.32
N ALA A 539 -29.07 68.63 -38.72
CA ALA A 539 -29.07 69.42 -39.96
C ALA A 539 -28.02 70.55 -39.88
N GLY A 540 -27.05 70.54 -40.80
CA GLY A 540 -25.96 71.52 -40.83
C GLY A 540 -26.35 72.85 -41.47
N GLU A 541 -25.57 73.90 -41.31
CA GLU A 541 -25.81 75.18 -41.97
C GLU A 541 -25.67 75.06 -43.50
N VAL A 542 -26.61 75.62 -44.28
CA VAL A 542 -26.53 75.70 -45.75
C VAL A 542 -26.12 77.12 -46.15
N SER A 543 -24.81 77.35 -46.28
CA SER A 543 -24.22 78.60 -46.76
C SER A 543 -22.99 78.34 -47.64
N ALA A 544 -22.53 79.34 -48.40
CA ALA A 544 -21.41 79.18 -49.34
C ALA A 544 -20.06 78.90 -48.66
N THR A 545 -19.98 79.02 -47.33
CA THR A 545 -18.77 78.83 -46.52
C THR A 545 -18.92 77.76 -45.43
N SER A 546 -20.03 77.00 -45.42
CA SER A 546 -20.25 75.98 -44.41
C SER A 546 -19.35 74.76 -44.65
N ASP A 547 -18.62 74.35 -43.61
CA ASP A 547 -17.87 73.08 -43.53
C ASP A 547 -18.69 71.98 -42.82
N GLU A 548 -19.97 72.25 -42.51
CA GLU A 548 -20.84 71.31 -41.82
C GLU A 548 -21.38 70.23 -42.76
N ALA A 549 -21.45 68.98 -42.28
CA ALA A 549 -22.08 67.91 -43.03
C ALA A 549 -23.60 68.12 -43.09
N ILE A 550 -24.17 68.14 -44.29
CA ILE A 550 -25.63 68.12 -44.46
C ILE A 550 -26.17 66.70 -44.29
N ASN A 551 -27.36 66.57 -43.72
CA ASN A 551 -28.03 65.27 -43.61
C ASN A 551 -29.07 65.06 -44.73
N GLY A 552 -29.57 63.83 -44.85
CA GLY A 552 -30.54 63.47 -45.90
C GLY A 552 -31.83 64.28 -45.87
N SER A 553 -32.25 64.81 -44.70
CA SER A 553 -33.46 65.65 -44.60
C SER A 553 -33.30 67.01 -45.29
N GLN A 554 -32.10 67.57 -45.29
CA GLN A 554 -31.79 68.85 -45.94
C GLN A 554 -31.71 68.73 -47.46
N LEU A 555 -31.10 67.65 -47.95
CA LEU A 555 -31.07 67.34 -49.39
C LEU A 555 -32.47 67.01 -49.92
N ALA A 556 -33.25 66.23 -49.15
CA ALA A 556 -34.66 65.95 -49.48
C ALA A 556 -35.51 67.24 -49.49
N GLY A 557 -35.30 68.17 -48.55
CA GLY A 557 -35.95 69.47 -48.54
C GLY A 557 -35.63 70.32 -49.78
N THR A 558 -34.36 70.35 -50.18
CA THR A 558 -33.91 71.05 -51.40
C THR A 558 -34.52 70.42 -52.65
N ALA A 559 -34.45 69.10 -52.80
CA ALA A 559 -35.05 68.36 -53.91
C ALA A 559 -36.57 68.59 -53.97
N LYS A 560 -37.25 68.63 -52.82
CA LYS A 560 -38.69 68.89 -52.74
C LYS A 560 -39.04 70.31 -53.17
N SER A 561 -38.22 71.30 -52.82
CA SER A 561 -38.42 72.68 -53.30
C SER A 561 -38.35 72.78 -54.82
N VAL A 562 -37.45 72.02 -55.47
CA VAL A 562 -37.31 71.97 -56.93
C VAL A 562 -38.52 71.26 -57.57
N SER A 563 -38.92 70.11 -57.01
CA SER A 563 -40.10 69.34 -57.44
C SER A 563 -41.38 70.18 -57.38
N ASP A 564 -41.60 70.88 -56.25
CA ASP A 564 -42.78 71.73 -56.05
C ASP A 564 -42.77 72.95 -56.98
N ALA A 565 -41.58 73.52 -57.24
CA ALA A 565 -41.42 74.64 -58.18
C ALA A 565 -41.65 74.25 -59.65
N LEU A 566 -41.28 73.03 -60.04
CA LEU A 566 -41.58 72.49 -61.36
C LEU A 566 -43.09 72.21 -61.51
N GLY A 567 -43.76 71.67 -60.48
CA GLY A 567 -45.16 71.27 -60.59
C GLY A 567 -45.37 70.16 -61.63
N GLY A 568 -46.53 70.13 -62.30
CA GLY A 568 -46.79 69.15 -63.38
C GLY A 568 -46.73 67.67 -62.95
N GLY A 569 -46.89 67.36 -61.66
CA GLY A 569 -46.76 65.99 -61.14
C GLY A 569 -45.33 65.51 -60.85
N SER A 570 -44.33 66.41 -60.92
CA SER A 570 -42.97 66.12 -60.44
C SER A 570 -42.97 65.76 -58.94
N VAL A 571 -42.19 64.76 -58.55
CA VAL A 571 -42.01 64.27 -57.17
C VAL A 571 -40.54 63.98 -56.85
N VAL A 572 -40.16 64.00 -55.58
CA VAL A 572 -38.85 63.51 -55.11
C VAL A 572 -38.92 62.01 -54.87
N ASN A 573 -38.05 61.25 -55.54
CA ASN A 573 -37.92 59.80 -55.38
C ASN A 573 -37.14 59.44 -54.10
N PRO A 574 -37.31 58.22 -53.54
CA PRO A 574 -36.60 57.77 -52.34
C PRO A 574 -35.06 57.80 -52.42
N ASP A 575 -34.49 57.83 -53.62
CA ASP A 575 -33.04 57.95 -53.85
C ASP A 575 -32.54 59.41 -53.89
N GLY A 576 -33.44 60.38 -53.70
CA GLY A 576 -33.15 61.82 -53.71
C GLY A 576 -33.25 62.49 -55.08
N THR A 577 -33.57 61.76 -56.16
CA THR A 577 -33.76 62.34 -57.50
C THR A 577 -35.14 63.00 -57.64
N VAL A 578 -35.27 64.05 -58.46
CA VAL A 578 -36.55 64.70 -58.77
C VAL A 578 -37.07 64.16 -60.11
N SER A 579 -38.29 63.63 -60.16
CA SER A 579 -38.90 63.15 -61.39
C SER A 579 -39.26 64.30 -62.33
N ALA A 580 -39.22 64.05 -63.65
CA ALA A 580 -39.57 65.06 -64.63
C ALA A 580 -41.05 65.50 -64.46
N PRO A 581 -41.37 66.81 -64.57
CA PRO A 581 -42.76 67.27 -64.60
C PRO A 581 -43.46 66.77 -65.87
N SER A 582 -44.78 66.83 -65.92
CA SER A 582 -45.60 66.66 -67.12
C SER A 582 -46.53 67.86 -67.27
N TYR A 583 -46.42 68.54 -68.41
CA TYR A 583 -47.26 69.66 -68.79
C TYR A 583 -47.99 69.33 -70.10
N THR A 584 -49.32 69.48 -70.14
CA THR A 584 -50.11 69.26 -71.35
C THR A 584 -50.57 70.61 -71.91
N VAL A 585 -50.09 70.96 -73.10
CA VAL A 585 -50.42 72.20 -73.80
C VAL A 585 -50.86 71.86 -75.21
N ASN A 586 -52.06 72.31 -75.62
CA ASN A 586 -52.64 72.01 -76.94
C ASN A 586 -52.67 70.51 -77.32
N GLY A 587 -52.79 69.61 -76.33
CA GLY A 587 -52.86 68.16 -76.54
C GLY A 587 -51.49 67.46 -76.68
N VAL A 588 -50.37 68.18 -76.57
CA VAL A 588 -49.01 67.61 -76.55
C VAL A 588 -48.46 67.63 -75.13
N GLU A 589 -47.89 66.51 -74.68
CA GLU A 589 -47.30 66.35 -73.36
C GLU A 589 -45.80 66.68 -73.40
N SER A 590 -45.32 67.52 -72.47
CA SER A 590 -43.92 67.98 -72.39
C SER A 590 -43.37 67.78 -70.97
N ASN A 591 -42.14 67.27 -70.87
CA ASN A 591 -41.54 66.85 -69.60
C ASN A 591 -40.47 67.79 -69.04
N ASN A 592 -40.39 69.00 -69.58
CA ASN A 592 -39.55 70.08 -69.09
C ASN A 592 -40.20 71.43 -69.41
N VAL A 593 -39.86 72.46 -68.63
CA VAL A 593 -40.49 73.80 -68.73
C VAL A 593 -40.27 74.43 -70.10
N GLY A 594 -39.08 74.27 -70.69
CA GLY A 594 -38.74 74.84 -72.01
C GLY A 594 -39.64 74.33 -73.12
N ALA A 595 -39.81 73.01 -73.22
CA ALA A 595 -40.65 72.38 -74.24
C ALA A 595 -42.14 72.73 -74.09
N ALA A 596 -42.64 72.89 -72.85
CA ALA A 596 -44.03 73.30 -72.62
C ALA A 596 -44.31 74.75 -73.06
N ILE A 597 -43.33 75.65 -72.90
CA ILE A 597 -43.42 77.03 -73.38
C ILE A 597 -43.37 77.07 -74.92
N GLU A 598 -42.50 76.27 -75.55
CA GLU A 598 -42.45 76.14 -77.02
C GLU A 598 -43.77 75.62 -77.62
N ALA A 599 -44.48 74.72 -76.93
CA ALA A 599 -45.80 74.22 -77.35
C ALA A 599 -46.92 75.28 -77.22
N LEU A 600 -46.76 76.27 -76.33
CA LEU A 600 -47.66 77.42 -76.17
C LEU A 600 -47.51 78.45 -77.31
N ASP A 601 -46.32 78.53 -77.93
CA ASP A 601 -45.97 79.50 -78.99
C ASP A 601 -46.51 79.10 -80.38
N GLN A 602 -47.04 77.88 -80.54
CA GLN A 602 -47.68 77.42 -81.78
C GLN A 602 -49.20 77.67 -81.76
N GLY A 603 -49.62 78.81 -82.32
CA GLY A 603 -50.99 79.35 -82.26
C GLY A 603 -52.12 78.53 -82.92
N TRP A 604 -53.37 78.92 -82.60
CA TRP A 604 -54.61 78.28 -83.06
C TRP A 604 -55.04 78.73 -84.47
N ASN A 605 -55.64 77.83 -85.26
CA ASN A 605 -56.18 78.10 -86.59
C ASN A 605 -57.72 78.05 -86.58
N LEU A 606 -58.38 79.13 -87.01
CA LEU A 606 -59.84 79.19 -87.20
C LEU A 606 -60.15 79.28 -88.71
N GLN A 607 -60.88 78.32 -89.26
CA GLN A 607 -61.38 78.35 -90.65
C GLN A 607 -62.86 78.77 -90.67
N THR A 608 -63.17 79.87 -91.36
CA THR A 608 -64.51 80.18 -91.86
C THR A 608 -64.48 80.35 -93.38
N ASN A 609 -65.45 79.73 -94.06
CA ASN A 609 -65.58 79.80 -95.51
C ASN A 609 -66.42 81.04 -95.87
N GLY A 610 -65.78 82.22 -95.85
CA GLY A 610 -66.41 83.50 -96.19
C GLY A 610 -65.64 84.71 -95.65
N ALA A 611 -64.76 85.26 -96.51
CA ALA A 611 -63.94 86.47 -96.37
C ALA A 611 -62.75 86.42 -95.37
N GLY A 612 -61.54 86.44 -95.96
CA GLY A 612 -60.17 86.39 -95.39
C GLY A 612 -59.90 86.96 -93.99
N GLY A 613 -59.02 86.26 -93.27
CA GLY A 613 -58.38 86.72 -92.03
C GLY A 613 -57.01 86.06 -91.84
N ALA A 614 -56.00 86.89 -91.57
CA ALA A 614 -54.61 86.53 -91.32
C ALA A 614 -54.39 85.97 -89.90
N ALA A 615 -53.21 85.38 -89.65
CA ALA A 615 -52.82 84.81 -88.34
C ALA A 615 -52.73 85.89 -87.23
N ILE A 616 -53.33 85.59 -86.08
CA ILE A 616 -53.39 86.45 -84.88
C ILE A 616 -52.40 85.91 -83.84
N LYS A 617 -51.51 86.75 -83.32
CA LYS A 617 -50.59 86.39 -82.23
C LYS A 617 -51.13 86.86 -80.88
N ALA A 618 -50.66 86.23 -79.79
CA ALA A 618 -50.97 86.68 -78.44
C ALA A 618 -50.52 88.14 -78.24
N GLY A 619 -51.50 89.05 -78.06
CA GLY A 619 -51.29 90.50 -78.02
C GLY A 619 -51.96 91.27 -79.17
N ASP A 620 -52.42 90.59 -80.22
CA ASP A 620 -53.19 91.22 -81.29
C ASP A 620 -54.67 91.40 -80.87
N THR A 621 -55.18 92.63 -81.01
CA THR A 621 -56.60 92.96 -80.79
C THR A 621 -57.31 92.91 -82.14
N VAL A 622 -58.33 92.06 -82.26
CA VAL A 622 -59.13 91.89 -83.48
C VAL A 622 -60.59 91.92 -83.06
N ASP A 623 -61.37 92.76 -83.74
CA ASP A 623 -62.80 93.04 -83.48
C ASP A 623 -63.68 91.79 -83.64
#